data_AF-A0AB33KQQ8-F1
#
_entry.id   AF-A0AB33KQQ8-F1
#
_cell.length_a   1.000
_cell.length_b   1.000
_cell.length_c   1.000
_cell.angle_alpha   90.00
_cell.angle_beta   90.00
_cell.angle_gamma   90.00
#
_symmetry.space_group_name_H-M   'P 1'
#
loop_
_entity.id
_entity.type
_entity.pdbx_description
1 polymer ?
#
loop_
_entity_poly.entity_id
_entity_poly.type
_entity_poly.pdbx_seq_one_letter_code
_entity_poly.pdbx_strand_id
1 'polypeptide(L)'
;MVISGCAPVLLVGSWMIAQLRQGPEYDPARHTLSVLAAYGATSYWLMTGMLLVLGTCYVLTANALRQAAFPGRVALAGGGLCALALTLVPAPSSGGALEHGVVATLGVLLLAAWPPLAAVRGRNPVPWGLRLDVSLAASALMGASALWFLAELQGDGTPGVAERVVTFVQALWPFLVVVSCRRSEA
;
A
#
# COMPACT_ATOMS: atom_id res chain seq x y z
N MET A 1 1.26 10.99 -13.45
CA MET A 1 2.02 9.79 -13.89
C MET A 1 3.29 9.62 -13.08
N VAL A 2 4.15 10.66 -13.00
CA VAL A 2 5.37 10.64 -12.17
C VAL A 2 5.05 10.27 -10.72
N ILE A 3 4.15 11.01 -10.05
CA ILE A 3 3.83 10.79 -8.63
C ILE A 3 3.31 9.37 -8.33
N SER A 4 2.44 8.83 -9.18
CA SER A 4 1.86 7.49 -8.97
C SER A 4 2.83 6.36 -9.36
N GLY A 5 3.66 6.55 -10.39
CA GLY A 5 4.69 5.56 -10.77
C GLY A 5 5.89 5.54 -9.84
N CYS A 6 6.22 6.67 -9.20
CA CYS A 6 7.26 6.72 -8.18
C CYS A 6 6.90 5.89 -6.95
N ALA A 7 5.62 5.77 -6.58
CA ALA A 7 5.19 5.05 -5.37
C ALA A 7 5.69 3.60 -5.27
N PRO A 8 5.40 2.68 -6.23
CA PRO A 8 5.89 1.30 -6.15
C PRO A 8 7.41 1.19 -6.29
N VAL A 9 8.04 2.04 -7.11
CA VAL A 9 9.50 2.02 -7.32
C VAL A 9 10.24 2.48 -6.07
N LEU A 10 9.80 3.58 -5.46
CA LEU A 10 10.36 4.09 -4.22
C LEU A 10 10.10 3.13 -3.06
N LEU A 11 8.95 2.44 -3.04
CA LEU A 11 8.65 1.44 -2.01
C LEU A 11 9.67 0.31 -2.04
N VAL A 12 9.83 -0.30 -3.20
CA VAL A 12 10.77 -1.40 -3.40
C VAL A 12 12.21 -0.93 -3.17
N GLY A 13 12.60 0.21 -3.74
CA GLY A 13 13.94 0.76 -3.56
C GLY A 13 14.26 1.06 -2.09
N SER A 14 13.34 1.69 -1.38
CA SER A 14 13.52 2.07 0.02
C SER A 14 13.63 0.84 0.92
N TRP A 15 12.77 -0.17 0.75
CA TRP A 15 12.91 -1.37 1.56
C TRP A 15 14.20 -2.13 1.23
N MET A 16 14.69 -2.10 -0.01
CA MET A 16 15.90 -2.85 -0.38
C MET A 16 17.10 -2.23 0.30
N ILE A 17 17.16 -0.90 0.30
CA ILE A 17 18.19 -0.14 1.00
C ILE A 17 18.06 -0.35 2.51
N ALA A 18 16.86 -0.31 3.09
CA ALA A 18 16.66 -0.53 4.53
C ALA A 18 17.13 -1.91 4.99
N GLN A 19 16.82 -2.95 4.22
CA GLN A 19 17.28 -4.32 4.49
C GLN A 19 18.80 -4.41 4.52
N LEU A 20 19.48 -3.82 3.52
CA LEU A 20 20.95 -3.79 3.48
C LEU A 20 21.55 -3.04 4.67
N ARG A 21 20.87 -2.01 5.19
CA ARG A 21 21.34 -1.21 6.33
C ARG A 21 21.16 -1.89 7.68
N GLN A 22 20.13 -2.73 7.83
CA GLN A 22 19.94 -3.49 9.08
C GLN A 22 20.97 -4.60 9.27
N GLY A 23 21.56 -5.10 8.18
CA GLY A 23 22.62 -6.08 8.24
C GLY A 23 22.11 -7.53 8.37
N PRO A 24 23.01 -8.49 8.65
CA PRO A 24 22.76 -9.92 8.48
C PRO A 24 21.78 -10.52 9.50
N GLU A 25 21.48 -9.84 10.60
CA GLU A 25 20.47 -10.28 11.58
C GLU A 25 19.03 -10.12 11.07
N TYR A 26 18.83 -9.30 10.04
CA TYR A 26 17.53 -9.11 9.42
C TYR A 26 17.25 -10.19 8.37
N ASP A 27 16.42 -11.18 8.74
CA ASP A 27 15.81 -12.13 7.79
C ASP A 27 14.59 -11.50 7.08
N PRO A 28 14.62 -11.22 5.77
CA PRO A 28 13.52 -10.58 5.05
C PRO A 28 12.30 -11.50 4.86
N ALA A 29 12.44 -12.81 5.04
CA ALA A 29 11.32 -13.72 4.96
C ALA A 29 10.48 -13.68 6.25
N ARG A 30 11.16 -13.58 7.40
CA ARG A 30 10.54 -13.59 8.72
C ARG A 30 10.23 -12.21 9.27
N HIS A 31 11.07 -11.21 8.98
CA HIS A 31 10.89 -9.87 9.50
C HIS A 31 10.11 -8.98 8.53
N THR A 32 9.13 -8.29 9.08
CA THR A 32 8.26 -7.35 8.36
C THR A 32 9.01 -6.07 7.98
N LEU A 33 8.52 -5.38 6.96
CA LEU A 33 8.77 -3.97 6.68
C LEU A 33 8.43 -3.11 7.90
N SER A 34 7.41 -3.48 8.65
CA SER A 34 7.07 -2.82 9.92
C SER A 34 8.23 -2.87 10.92
N VAL A 35 9.02 -3.96 10.99
CA VAL A 35 10.26 -4.00 11.79
C VAL A 35 11.31 -2.99 11.29
N LEU A 36 11.43 -2.81 9.97
CA LEU A 36 12.35 -1.80 9.40
C LEU A 36 11.94 -0.36 9.75
N ALA A 37 10.66 -0.15 10.03
CA ALA A 37 10.05 1.12 10.41
C ALA A 37 9.91 1.30 11.93
N ALA A 38 10.38 0.34 12.73
CA ALA A 38 10.24 0.39 14.19
C ALA A 38 11.20 1.39 14.84
N TYR A 39 10.82 1.92 16.00
CA TYR A 39 11.73 2.77 16.78
C TYR A 39 13.01 2.00 17.15
N GLY A 40 14.16 2.62 16.91
CA GLY A 40 15.48 2.00 17.13
C GLY A 40 16.01 1.19 15.93
N ALA A 41 15.21 0.98 14.88
CA ALA A 41 15.70 0.41 13.64
C ALA A 41 16.71 1.34 12.96
N THR A 42 17.82 0.80 12.45
CA THR A 42 18.82 1.59 11.70
C THR A 42 18.23 2.25 10.44
N SER A 43 17.16 1.65 9.90
CA SER A 43 16.42 2.10 8.73
C SER A 43 15.18 2.95 9.04
N TYR A 44 14.93 3.29 10.32
CA TYR A 44 13.72 3.99 10.76
C TYR A 44 13.40 5.22 9.89
N TRP A 45 14.34 6.16 9.79
CA TRP A 45 14.15 7.40 9.02
C TRP A 45 13.85 7.17 7.54
N LEU A 46 14.45 6.14 6.94
CA LEU A 46 14.23 5.80 5.55
C LEU A 46 12.81 5.26 5.33
N MET A 47 12.32 4.41 6.23
CA MET A 47 10.96 3.86 6.16
C MET A 47 9.91 4.92 6.49
N THR A 48 10.16 5.80 7.46
CA THR A 48 9.30 6.95 7.75
C THR A 48 9.19 7.89 6.54
N GLY A 49 10.33 8.24 5.92
CA GLY A 49 10.34 9.04 4.70
C GLY A 49 9.57 8.37 3.56
N MET A 50 9.72 7.05 3.41
CA MET A 50 8.99 6.27 2.41
C MET A 50 7.47 6.32 2.65
N LEU A 51 7.01 6.16 3.90
CA LEU A 51 5.59 6.25 4.25
C LEU A 51 5.01 7.64 3.99
N LEU A 52 5.77 8.71 4.28
CA LEU A 52 5.37 10.08 3.97
C LEU A 52 5.16 10.29 2.47
N VAL A 53 6.12 9.82 1.66
CA VAL A 53 6.02 9.92 0.20
C VAL A 53 4.85 9.08 -0.32
N LEU A 54 4.73 7.83 0.12
CA LEU A 54 3.67 6.92 -0.32
C LEU A 54 2.28 7.46 -0.01
N GLY A 55 2.06 7.87 1.24
CA GLY A 55 0.79 8.43 1.68
C GLY A 55 0.43 9.70 0.90
N THR A 56 1.41 10.58 0.69
CA THR A 56 1.24 11.78 -0.16
C THR A 56 0.89 11.39 -1.60
N CYS A 57 1.57 10.41 -2.18
CA CYS A 57 1.29 9.92 -3.53
C CYS A 57 -0.15 9.41 -3.65
N TYR A 58 -0.67 8.67 -2.67
CA TYR A 58 -2.05 8.19 -2.67
C TYR A 58 -3.05 9.34 -2.57
N VAL A 59 -2.85 10.30 -1.67
CA VAL A 59 -3.73 11.47 -1.54
C VAL A 59 -3.73 12.30 -2.82
N LEU A 60 -2.57 12.58 -3.41
CA LEU A 60 -2.48 13.32 -4.68
C LEU A 60 -3.10 12.54 -5.84
N THR A 61 -2.93 11.22 -5.89
CA THR A 61 -3.56 10.35 -6.90
C THR A 61 -5.07 10.36 -6.77
N ALA A 62 -5.61 10.26 -5.55
CA ALA A 62 -7.05 10.37 -5.29
C ALA A 62 -7.62 11.72 -5.75
N ASN A 63 -6.88 12.81 -5.58
CA ASN A 63 -7.28 14.14 -6.04
C ASN A 63 -7.22 14.26 -7.58
N ALA A 64 -6.19 13.71 -8.21
CA ALA A 64 -5.97 13.79 -9.65
C ALA A 64 -6.87 12.84 -10.46
N LEU A 65 -7.26 11.69 -9.91
CA LEU A 65 -8.04 10.65 -10.60
C LEU A 65 -9.53 11.01 -10.70
N ARG A 66 -9.85 12.11 -11.40
CA ARG A 66 -11.23 12.62 -11.56
C ARG A 66 -12.15 11.66 -12.32
N GLN A 67 -11.58 10.74 -13.10
CA GLN A 67 -12.36 9.73 -13.82
C GLN A 67 -12.94 8.65 -12.89
N ALA A 68 -12.34 8.41 -11.72
CA ALA A 68 -12.82 7.43 -10.75
C ALA A 68 -14.04 7.95 -9.99
N ALA A 69 -14.92 7.03 -9.59
CA ALA A 69 -16.05 7.36 -8.73
C ALA A 69 -15.58 7.94 -7.38
N PHE A 70 -16.37 8.89 -6.85
CA PHE A 70 -16.03 9.63 -5.63
C PHE A 70 -15.75 8.72 -4.41
N PRO A 71 -16.54 7.68 -4.12
CA PRO A 71 -16.27 6.78 -2.99
C PRO A 71 -14.88 6.15 -3.04
N GLY A 72 -14.43 5.69 -4.22
CA GLY A 72 -13.10 5.11 -4.38
C GLY A 72 -11.97 6.12 -4.20
N ARG A 73 -12.18 7.37 -4.59
CA ARG A 73 -11.22 8.46 -4.33
C ARG A 73 -11.09 8.73 -2.83
N VAL A 74 -12.21 8.75 -2.11
CA VAL A 74 -12.20 8.91 -0.65
C VAL A 74 -11.48 7.74 0.03
N ALA A 75 -11.75 6.50 -0.39
CA ALA A 75 -11.07 5.32 0.13
C ALA A 75 -9.56 5.36 -0.13
N LEU A 76 -9.13 5.74 -1.34
CA LEU A 76 -7.70 5.87 -1.67
C LEU A 76 -7.02 6.99 -0.86
N ALA A 77 -7.68 8.14 -0.71
CA ALA A 77 -7.17 9.22 0.13
C ALA A 77 -7.07 8.79 1.59
N GLY A 78 -8.08 8.08 2.10
CA GLY A 78 -8.08 7.50 3.45
C GLY A 78 -6.92 6.53 3.65
N GLY A 79 -6.66 5.62 2.70
CA GLY A 79 -5.50 4.74 2.74
C GLY A 79 -4.17 5.50 2.76
N GLY A 80 -4.07 6.61 1.99
CA GLY A 80 -2.94 7.53 2.05
C GLY A 80 -2.75 8.19 3.42
N LEU A 81 -3.84 8.66 4.03
CA LEU A 81 -3.82 9.23 5.37
C LEU A 81 -3.43 8.20 6.44
N CYS A 82 -3.87 6.94 6.31
CA CYS A 82 -3.40 5.85 7.18
C CYS A 82 -1.89 5.63 7.03
N ALA A 83 -1.35 5.62 5.82
CA ALA A 83 0.10 5.52 5.60
C ALA A 83 0.88 6.68 6.23
N LEU A 84 0.34 7.91 6.17
CA LEU A 84 0.91 9.06 6.88
C LEU A 84 0.81 8.89 8.41
N ALA A 85 -0.31 8.40 8.92
CA ALA A 85 -0.51 8.17 10.35
C ALA A 85 0.47 7.13 10.92
N LEU A 86 0.86 6.11 10.14
CA LEU A 86 1.89 5.14 10.55
C LEU A 86 3.25 5.77 10.87
N THR A 87 3.52 6.99 10.38
CA THR A 87 4.74 7.74 10.75
C THR A 87 4.70 8.28 12.19
N LEU A 88 3.49 8.49 12.72
CA LEU A 88 3.25 8.95 14.09
C LEU A 88 3.11 7.78 15.07
N VAL A 89 2.68 6.61 14.58
CA VAL A 89 2.55 5.36 15.34
C VAL A 89 3.43 4.25 14.76
N PRO A 90 4.78 4.40 14.78
CA PRO A 90 5.66 3.36 14.26
C PRO A 90 5.56 2.09 15.10
N ALA A 91 5.88 0.96 14.48
CA ALA A 91 5.80 -0.34 15.14
C ALA A 91 6.75 -0.37 16.35
N PRO A 92 6.32 -0.89 17.52
CA PRO A 92 7.22 -1.09 18.64
C PRO A 92 8.19 -2.22 18.34
N SER A 93 9.41 -2.13 18.88
CA SER A 93 10.47 -3.13 18.75
C SER A 93 10.16 -4.45 19.48
N SER A 94 9.29 -4.41 20.50
CA SER A 94 8.70 -5.57 21.18
C SER A 94 7.18 -5.51 20.97
N GLY A 95 6.59 -6.57 20.44
CA GLY A 95 5.22 -6.63 19.91
C GLY A 95 4.14 -5.78 20.57
N GLY A 96 3.19 -5.31 19.75
CA GLY A 96 1.85 -4.92 20.20
C GLY A 96 1.62 -3.45 20.52
N ALA A 97 1.84 -2.55 19.56
CA ALA A 97 1.10 -1.28 19.58
C ALA A 97 -0.24 -1.55 18.89
N LEU A 98 -1.29 -1.76 19.68
CA LEU A 98 -2.67 -1.86 19.17
C LEU A 98 -2.98 -0.71 18.21
N GLU A 99 -2.47 0.49 18.50
CA GLU A 99 -2.59 1.68 17.64
C GLU A 99 -1.99 1.47 16.24
N HIS A 100 -0.74 0.98 16.14
CA HIS A 100 -0.11 0.67 14.86
C HIS A 100 -0.91 -0.40 14.09
N GLY A 101 -1.28 -1.48 14.78
CA GLY A 101 -2.06 -2.56 14.18
C GLY A 101 -3.41 -2.10 13.64
N VAL A 102 -4.12 -1.24 14.38
CA VAL A 102 -5.41 -0.65 13.94
C VAL A 102 -5.21 0.24 12.72
N VAL A 103 -4.23 1.16 12.75
CA VAL A 103 -3.97 2.08 11.63
C VAL A 103 -3.54 1.31 10.37
N ALA A 104 -2.67 0.31 10.52
CA ALA A 104 -2.25 -0.56 9.42
C ALA A 104 -3.43 -1.34 8.83
N THR A 105 -4.27 -1.93 9.69
CA THR A 105 -5.47 -2.67 9.26
C THR A 105 -6.44 -1.77 8.52
N LEU A 106 -6.74 -0.58 9.04
CA LEU A 106 -7.60 0.40 8.36
C LEU A 106 -7.03 0.81 7.00
N GLY A 107 -5.72 1.07 6.92
CA GLY A 107 -5.03 1.38 5.68
C GLY A 107 -5.16 0.26 4.65
N VAL A 108 -4.92 -0.99 5.06
CA VAL A 108 -5.05 -2.18 4.20
C VAL A 108 -6.49 -2.35 3.72
N LEU A 109 -7.49 -2.19 4.59
CA LEU A 109 -8.90 -2.32 4.22
C LEU A 109 -9.34 -1.23 3.24
N LEU A 110 -8.96 0.02 3.48
CA LEU A 110 -9.25 1.13 2.58
C LEU A 110 -8.58 0.95 1.22
N LEU A 111 -7.32 0.50 1.21
CA LEU A 111 -6.58 0.19 -0.02
C LEU A 111 -7.10 -1.07 -0.73
N ALA A 112 -7.72 -2.02 -0.03
CA ALA A 112 -8.38 -3.15 -0.66
C ALA A 112 -9.78 -2.80 -1.18
N ALA A 113 -10.50 -1.87 -0.54
CA ALA A 113 -11.86 -1.48 -0.91
C ALA A 113 -11.94 -0.42 -2.00
N TRP A 114 -10.91 0.42 -2.17
CA TRP A 114 -10.97 1.52 -3.15
C TRP A 114 -11.20 1.08 -4.61
N PRO A 115 -10.70 -0.06 -5.12
CA PRO A 115 -10.87 -0.41 -6.53
C PRO A 115 -12.34 -0.55 -6.98
N PRO A 116 -13.21 -1.34 -6.32
CA PRO A 116 -14.62 -1.44 -6.70
C PRO A 116 -15.38 -0.16 -6.37
N LEU A 117 -14.99 0.56 -5.33
CA LEU A 117 -15.57 1.87 -5.00
C LEU A 117 -15.20 2.96 -6.02
N ALA A 118 -14.09 2.80 -6.74
CA ALA A 118 -13.63 3.67 -7.81
C ALA A 118 -14.22 3.30 -9.18
N ALA A 119 -14.76 2.09 -9.31
CA ALA A 119 -15.27 1.57 -10.56
C ALA A 119 -16.43 2.42 -11.10
N VAL A 120 -16.47 2.61 -12.42
CA VAL A 120 -17.48 3.45 -13.08
C VAL A 120 -18.30 2.59 -14.04
N ARG A 121 -19.63 2.79 -14.00
CA ARG A 121 -20.57 2.18 -14.94
C ARG A 121 -21.02 3.23 -15.95
N GLY A 122 -21.10 2.86 -17.23
CA GLY A 122 -21.78 3.68 -18.27
C GLY A 122 -20.98 4.80 -18.94
N ARG A 123 -19.66 4.93 -18.73
CA ARG A 123 -18.79 5.75 -19.62
C ARG A 123 -18.36 4.91 -20.83
N ASN A 124 -18.15 5.53 -21.99
CA ASN A 124 -17.60 4.82 -23.15
C ASN A 124 -16.51 5.67 -23.83
N PRO A 125 -15.26 5.18 -23.95
CA PRO A 125 -14.72 3.96 -23.33
C PRO A 125 -14.49 4.12 -21.81
N VAL A 126 -14.76 3.08 -21.04
CA VAL A 126 -14.33 3.00 -19.62
C VAL A 126 -12.84 2.60 -19.60
N PRO A 127 -11.96 3.32 -18.87
CA PRO A 127 -10.61 2.85 -18.62
C PRO A 127 -10.63 1.44 -18.01
N TRP A 128 -9.82 0.52 -18.54
CA TRP A 128 -9.85 -0.88 -18.12
C TRP A 128 -9.66 -1.08 -16.60
N GLY A 129 -8.87 -0.22 -15.94
CA GLY A 129 -8.60 -0.26 -14.50
C GLY A 129 -9.74 0.28 -13.64
N LEU A 130 -10.77 0.89 -14.24
CA LEU A 130 -12.00 1.33 -13.58
C LEU A 130 -13.21 0.44 -13.93
N ARG A 131 -13.00 -0.66 -14.66
CA ARG A 131 -14.04 -1.64 -14.90
C ARG A 131 -14.28 -2.45 -13.63
N LEU A 132 -15.55 -2.72 -13.32
CA LEU A 132 -15.93 -3.38 -12.06
C LEU A 132 -15.35 -4.78 -11.92
N ASP A 133 -15.32 -5.57 -12.99
CA ASP A 133 -14.75 -6.91 -13.02
C ASP A 133 -13.26 -6.90 -12.66
N VAL A 134 -12.48 -6.01 -13.28
CA VAL A 134 -11.05 -5.86 -13.00
C VAL A 134 -10.81 -5.31 -11.61
N SER A 135 -11.60 -4.32 -11.17
CA SER A 135 -11.53 -3.76 -9.82
C SER A 135 -11.82 -4.82 -8.74
N LEU A 136 -12.82 -5.68 -8.94
CA LEU A 136 -13.14 -6.76 -8.01
C LEU A 136 -11.99 -7.78 -7.94
N ALA A 137 -11.39 -8.13 -9.08
CA ALA A 137 -10.22 -9.02 -9.11
C ALA A 137 -9.02 -8.42 -8.37
N ALA A 138 -8.74 -7.13 -8.58
CA ALA A 138 -7.67 -6.42 -7.86
C ALA A 138 -7.92 -6.39 -6.35
N SER A 139 -9.14 -6.09 -5.92
CA SER A 139 -9.53 -6.13 -4.51
C SER A 139 -9.44 -7.51 -3.90
N ALA A 140 -9.86 -8.55 -4.62
CA ALA A 140 -9.76 -9.94 -4.17
C ALA A 140 -8.28 -10.33 -3.99
N LEU A 141 -7.40 -9.94 -4.92
CA LEU A 141 -5.96 -10.19 -4.80
C LEU A 141 -5.35 -9.48 -3.57
N MET A 142 -5.71 -8.22 -3.34
CA MET A 142 -5.26 -7.46 -2.16
C MET A 142 -5.78 -8.09 -0.87
N GLY A 143 -7.06 -8.47 -0.83
CA GLY A 143 -7.69 -9.13 0.30
C GLY A 143 -7.05 -10.50 0.59
N ALA A 144 -6.83 -11.32 -0.43
CA ALA A 144 -6.16 -12.61 -0.28
C ALA A 144 -4.73 -12.45 0.24
N SER A 145 -3.98 -11.47 -0.28
CA SER A 145 -2.62 -11.17 0.18
C SER A 145 -2.61 -10.67 1.64
N ALA A 146 -3.61 -9.87 2.03
CA ALA A 146 -3.76 -9.39 3.40
C ALA A 146 -4.15 -10.52 4.38
N LEU A 147 -5.06 -11.41 3.98
CA LEU A 147 -5.44 -12.58 4.78
C LEU A 147 -4.27 -13.55 4.92
N TRP A 148 -3.48 -13.74 3.85
CA TRP A 148 -2.24 -14.51 3.91
C TRP A 148 -1.26 -13.88 4.91
N PHE A 149 -1.01 -12.57 4.81
CA PHE A 149 -0.16 -11.87 5.79
C PHE A 149 -0.65 -12.03 7.23
N LEU A 150 -1.95 -11.91 7.47
CA LEU A 150 -2.53 -12.12 8.79
C LEU A 150 -2.32 -13.56 9.29
N ALA A 151 -2.48 -14.56 8.44
CA ALA A 151 -2.24 -15.95 8.80
C ALA A 151 -0.77 -16.19 9.17
N GLU A 152 0.16 -15.63 8.39
CA GLU A 152 1.61 -15.71 8.64
C GLU A 152 2.04 -15.00 9.93
N LEU A 153 1.35 -13.92 10.34
CA LEU A 153 1.59 -13.25 11.62
C LEU A 153 1.18 -14.08 12.85
N GLN A 154 0.26 -15.02 12.69
CA GLN A 154 -0.25 -15.87 13.79
C GLN A 154 0.46 -17.23 13.87
N GLY A 155 1.35 -17.53 12.92
CA GLY A 155 2.10 -18.79 12.87
C GLY A 155 3.61 -18.55 12.76
N ASP A 156 4.35 -19.65 12.51
CA ASP A 156 5.82 -19.64 12.42
C ASP A 156 6.34 -19.49 10.99
N GLY A 157 5.55 -18.89 10.10
CA GLY A 157 5.86 -18.85 8.67
C GLY A 157 6.71 -17.64 8.25
N THR A 158 6.30 -16.97 7.18
CA THR A 158 7.07 -15.92 6.49
C THR A 158 6.29 -14.59 6.36
N PRO A 159 5.92 -13.95 7.48
CA PRO A 159 5.12 -12.73 7.45
C PRO A 159 5.84 -11.58 6.74
N GLY A 160 7.18 -11.57 6.70
CA GLY A 160 7.96 -10.60 5.94
C GLY A 160 7.72 -10.67 4.43
N VAL A 161 7.58 -11.88 3.87
CA VAL A 161 7.25 -12.05 2.44
C VAL A 161 5.83 -11.58 2.17
N ALA A 162 4.88 -12.05 2.97
CA ALA A 162 3.47 -11.76 2.77
C ALA A 162 3.18 -10.25 2.87
N GLU A 163 3.79 -9.55 3.83
CA GLU A 163 3.66 -8.10 3.95
C GLU A 163 4.18 -7.37 2.71
N ARG A 164 5.36 -7.73 2.20
CA ARG A 164 5.93 -7.12 0.98
C ARG A 164 5.01 -7.31 -0.21
N VAL A 165 4.41 -8.50 -0.35
CA VAL A 165 3.46 -8.79 -1.43
C VAL A 165 2.21 -7.91 -1.31
N VAL A 166 1.56 -7.87 -0.14
CA VAL A 166 0.34 -7.05 0.02
C VAL A 166 0.63 -5.56 -0.16
N THR A 167 1.72 -5.04 0.42
CA THR A 167 2.09 -3.63 0.28
C THR A 167 2.43 -3.28 -1.17
N PHE A 168 3.15 -4.16 -1.89
CA PHE A 168 3.48 -3.95 -3.29
C PHE A 168 2.25 -3.94 -4.19
N VAL A 169 1.36 -4.92 -4.06
CA VAL A 169 0.13 -4.99 -4.86
C VAL A 169 -0.74 -3.75 -4.61
N GLN A 170 -0.85 -3.31 -3.35
CA GLN A 170 -1.59 -2.08 -2.99
C GLN A 170 -0.97 -0.80 -3.57
N ALA A 171 0.37 -0.71 -3.63
CA ALA A 171 1.06 0.43 -4.23
C ALA A 171 1.03 0.43 -5.76
N LEU A 172 1.05 -0.75 -6.38
CA LEU A 172 1.07 -0.90 -7.83
C LEU A 172 -0.27 -0.54 -8.46
N TRP A 173 -1.39 -0.90 -7.83
CA TRP A 173 -2.71 -0.77 -8.44
C TRP A 173 -3.12 0.69 -8.78
N PRO A 174 -2.94 1.70 -7.89
CA PRO A 174 -3.22 3.10 -8.24
C PRO A 174 -2.45 3.57 -9.49
N PHE A 175 -1.21 3.12 -9.65
CA PHE A 175 -0.41 3.41 -10.84
C PHE A 175 -1.00 2.79 -12.11
N LEU A 176 -1.39 1.52 -12.05
CA LEU A 176 -2.02 0.83 -13.19
C LEU A 176 -3.34 1.51 -13.61
N VAL A 177 -4.15 1.96 -12.65
CA VAL A 177 -5.40 2.70 -12.93
C VAL A 177 -5.10 4.05 -13.58
N VAL A 178 -4.09 4.79 -13.11
CA VAL A 178 -3.68 6.06 -13.75
C VAL A 178 -3.19 5.83 -15.18
N VAL A 179 -2.38 4.79 -15.43
CA VAL A 179 -1.93 4.41 -16.78
C VAL A 179 -3.11 4.04 -17.66
N SER A 180 -4.07 3.28 -17.12
CA SER A 180 -5.31 2.90 -17.79
C SER A 180 -6.12 4.11 -18.25
N CYS A 181 -6.33 5.08 -17.35
CA CYS A 181 -7.08 6.30 -17.63
C CYS A 181 -6.41 7.12 -18.74
N ARG A 182 -5.08 7.26 -18.71
CA ARG A 182 -4.34 8.00 -19.74
C ARG A 182 -4.39 7.34 -21.11
N ARG A 183 -4.30 6.01 -21.18
CA ARG A 183 -4.42 5.27 -22.45
C ARG A 183 -5.81 5.36 -23.06
N SER A 184 -6.82 5.71 -22.26
CA SER A 184 -8.19 5.92 -22.73
C SER A 184 -8.46 7.37 -23.17
N GLU A 185 -7.57 8.31 -22.83
CA GLU A 185 -7.63 9.72 -23.23
C GLU A 185 -6.77 10.03 -24.47
N ALA A 186 -5.82 9.15 -24.80
CA ALA A 186 -4.93 9.25 -25.96
C ALA A 186 -5.52 8.52 -27.17
#